data_AF-A0A8T4Y6F4-F1
#
_entry.id   AF-A0A8T4Y6F4-F1
#
_cell.length_a   1.000
_cell.length_b   1.000
_cell.length_c   1.000
_cell.angle_alpha   90.00
_cell.angle_beta   90.00
_cell.angle_gamma   90.00
#
_symmetry.space_group_name_H-M   'P 1'
#
loop_
_entity.id
_entity.type
_entity.pdbx_description
1 polymer ?
#
loop_
_entity_poly.entity_id
_entity_poly.type
_entity_poly.pdbx_seq_one_letter_code
_entity_poly.pdbx_strand_id
1 'polypeptide(L)'
;MPEKEEETIIEHRKPQLLTPEEVDHLVEQKLNKDKPRKSWRLFPQLLPKNGTRIVQPEEMFSYLITPSYLEIKPNYARINETYHRVIQASGYPRKVEDGWLQAFLNKNENYDISIHIQPSLIEETLAFLHNQIIRQTTDLIASTAKGTPNPSLEIKLADTKRIYDA
;
A
#
# COMPACT_ATOMS: atom_id res chain seq x y z
N MET A 1 27.11 -32.71 -37.58
CA MET A 1 26.51 -32.02 -36.42
C MET A 1 27.07 -30.61 -36.37
N PRO A 2 26.30 -29.58 -35.98
CA PRO A 2 24.97 -29.12 -36.42
C PRO A 2 25.05 -27.69 -37.01
N GLU A 3 24.15 -27.20 -37.86
CA GLU A 3 23.01 -26.29 -37.54
C GLU A 3 22.26 -26.10 -38.86
N LYS A 4 21.06 -26.67 -39.06
CA LYS A 4 19.71 -26.14 -38.76
C LYS A 4 19.39 -24.79 -39.40
N GLU A 5 18.94 -24.84 -40.65
CA GLU A 5 17.98 -23.88 -41.20
C GLU A 5 16.84 -24.67 -41.87
N GLU A 6 15.80 -24.96 -41.09
CA GLU A 6 14.53 -25.50 -41.58
C GLU A 6 13.69 -24.33 -42.10
N GLU A 7 13.58 -24.23 -43.43
CA GLU A 7 12.58 -23.40 -44.10
C GLU A 7 11.19 -23.93 -43.75
N THR A 8 10.45 -23.20 -42.90
CA THR A 8 9.05 -23.52 -42.58
C THR A 8 8.15 -22.90 -43.65
N ILE A 9 7.60 -23.77 -44.49
CA ILE A 9 6.56 -23.48 -45.46
C ILE A 9 5.33 -22.92 -44.74
N ILE A 10 4.97 -21.66 -45.02
CA ILE A 10 3.75 -21.03 -44.51
C ILE A 10 2.55 -21.55 -45.33
N GLU A 11 1.94 -22.62 -44.84
CA GLU A 11 0.70 -23.16 -45.40
C GLU A 11 -0.48 -22.24 -45.03
N HIS A 12 -1.01 -21.54 -46.04
CA HIS A 12 -2.20 -20.69 -45.89
C HIS A 12 -3.44 -21.58 -45.68
N ARG A 13 -3.80 -21.86 -44.42
CA ARG A 13 -5.09 -22.48 -44.09
C ARG A 13 -6.23 -21.52 -44.45
N LYS A 14 -7.04 -21.87 -45.44
CA LYS A 14 -8.36 -21.26 -45.71
C LYS A 14 -9.20 -21.23 -44.42
N PRO A 15 -9.92 -20.13 -44.12
CA PRO A 15 -10.91 -20.14 -43.06
C PRO A 15 -12.05 -21.09 -43.43
N GLN A 16 -12.21 -22.16 -42.66
CA GLN A 16 -13.36 -23.05 -42.78
C GLN A 16 -14.57 -22.32 -42.20
N LEU A 17 -15.58 -22.08 -43.04
CA LEU A 17 -16.89 -21.60 -42.60
C LEU A 17 -17.56 -22.73 -41.80
N LEU A 18 -17.82 -22.49 -40.51
CA LEU A 18 -18.56 -23.42 -39.66
C LEU A 18 -19.91 -23.74 -40.30
N THR A 19 -20.31 -25.01 -40.29
CA THR A 19 -21.65 -25.40 -40.74
C THR A 19 -22.69 -24.93 -39.71
N PRO A 20 -23.95 -24.67 -40.13
CA PRO A 20 -25.00 -24.20 -39.21
C PRO A 20 -25.19 -25.12 -37.97
N GLU A 21 -24.96 -26.42 -38.13
CA GLU A 21 -25.06 -27.41 -37.05
C GLU A 21 -23.97 -27.27 -35.98
N GLU A 22 -22.74 -26.87 -36.37
CA GLU A 22 -21.64 -26.62 -35.42
C GLU A 22 -21.83 -25.30 -34.66
N VAL A 23 -22.47 -24.30 -35.29
CA VAL A 23 -22.85 -23.05 -34.64
C VAL A 23 -23.90 -23.32 -33.56
N ASP A 24 -24.92 -24.14 -33.85
CA ASP A 24 -25.96 -24.49 -32.88
C ASP A 24 -25.38 -25.27 -31.68
N HIS A 25 -24.42 -26.17 -31.91
CA HIS A 25 -23.75 -26.91 -30.84
C HIS A 25 -22.86 -26.01 -29.96
N LEU A 26 -22.25 -24.96 -30.53
CA LEU A 26 -21.49 -23.95 -29.78
C LEU A 26 -22.41 -22.97 -29.04
N VAL A 27 -23.57 -22.63 -29.62
CA VAL A 27 -24.60 -21.79 -29.01
C VAL A 27 -25.23 -22.51 -27.81
N GLU A 28 -25.56 -23.79 -27.94
CA GLU A 28 -26.03 -24.66 -26.84
C GLU A 28 -24.99 -24.78 -25.70
N GLN A 29 -23.70 -24.95 -26.03
CA GLN A 29 -22.62 -24.97 -25.03
C GLN A 29 -22.42 -23.62 -24.32
N LYS A 30 -22.64 -22.50 -25.03
CA LYS A 30 -22.58 -21.15 -24.46
C LYS A 30 -23.80 -20.82 -23.61
N LEU A 31 -25.00 -21.26 -24.00
CA LEU A 31 -26.25 -20.97 -23.28
C LEU A 31 -26.34 -21.66 -21.91
N ASN A 32 -25.63 -22.78 -21.71
CA ASN A 32 -25.64 -23.51 -20.43
C ASN A 32 -24.60 -23.02 -19.41
N LYS A 33 -23.79 -22.00 -19.73
CA LYS A 33 -22.79 -21.44 -18.80
C LYS A 33 -23.30 -20.28 -17.92
N ASP A 34 -24.47 -19.72 -18.24
CA ASP A 34 -25.05 -18.57 -17.51
C ASP A 34 -26.33 -18.93 -16.74
N LYS A 35 -26.37 -20.12 -16.14
CA LYS A 35 -27.29 -20.34 -15.01
C LYS A 35 -26.67 -19.67 -13.79
N PRO A 36 -27.31 -18.66 -13.16
CA PRO A 36 -26.81 -18.12 -11.91
C PRO A 36 -26.73 -19.28 -10.92
N ARG A 37 -25.52 -19.59 -10.47
CA ARG A 37 -25.29 -20.56 -9.40
C ARG A 37 -26.27 -20.20 -8.28
N LYS A 38 -27.15 -21.15 -7.94
CA LYS A 38 -28.08 -21.11 -6.81
C LYS A 38 -27.33 -21.05 -5.47
N SER A 39 -26.48 -20.06 -5.24
CA SER A 39 -25.71 -19.86 -4.00
C SER A 39 -26.29 -18.77 -3.10
N TRP A 40 -27.36 -18.08 -3.51
CA TRP A 40 -28.05 -17.11 -2.65
C TRP A 40 -29.18 -17.67 -1.79
N ARG A 41 -29.37 -18.99 -1.73
CA ARG A 41 -30.32 -19.63 -0.80
C ARG A 41 -29.72 -20.00 0.56
N LEU A 42 -28.49 -19.59 0.85
CA LEU A 42 -27.76 -19.98 2.08
C LEU A 42 -27.45 -18.83 3.05
N PHE A 43 -28.04 -17.65 2.86
CA PHE A 43 -27.98 -16.57 3.86
C PHE A 43 -29.36 -15.98 4.22
N PRO A 44 -30.33 -16.74 4.73
CA PRO A 44 -31.27 -16.17 5.67
C PRO A 44 -30.55 -16.02 7.03
N GLN A 45 -30.80 -14.93 7.75
CA GLN A 45 -30.28 -14.63 9.10
C GLN A 45 -28.86 -14.05 9.24
N LEU A 46 -28.64 -12.87 8.67
CA LEU A 46 -27.78 -11.86 9.31
C LEU A 46 -28.53 -10.55 9.59
N LEU A 47 -29.85 -10.65 9.81
CA LEU A 47 -30.59 -9.59 10.47
C LEU A 47 -30.39 -9.75 11.99
N PRO A 48 -29.91 -8.74 12.72
CA PRO A 48 -29.82 -8.82 14.17
C PRO A 48 -31.23 -9.09 14.70
N LYS A 49 -31.42 -10.24 15.36
CA LYS A 49 -32.66 -10.52 16.07
C LYS A 49 -32.76 -9.48 17.19
N ASN A 50 -33.80 -8.66 17.17
CA ASN A 50 -34.16 -7.75 18.27
C ASN A 50 -34.65 -8.55 19.49
N GLY A 51 -33.81 -9.45 20.00
CA GLY A 51 -34.01 -10.17 21.24
C GLY A 51 -33.15 -9.53 22.32
N THR A 52 -33.72 -9.36 23.51
CA THR A 52 -32.97 -8.98 24.71
C THR A 52 -31.85 -9.99 24.92
N ARG A 53 -30.61 -9.59 24.67
CA ARG A 53 -29.45 -10.47 24.81
C ARG A 53 -29.16 -10.62 26.30
N ILE A 54 -29.39 -11.81 26.84
CA ILE A 54 -28.99 -12.14 28.21
C ILE A 54 -27.47 -12.31 28.20
N VAL A 55 -26.76 -11.36 28.82
CA VAL A 55 -25.30 -11.37 28.90
C VAL A 55 -24.89 -12.19 30.12
N GLN A 56 -24.05 -13.21 29.92
CA GLN A 56 -23.52 -14.01 31.03
C GLN A 56 -22.57 -13.17 31.90
N PRO A 57 -22.40 -13.46 33.20
CA PRO A 57 -21.52 -12.70 34.09
C PRO A 57 -20.09 -12.52 33.55
N GLU A 58 -19.58 -13.54 32.84
CA GLU A 58 -18.24 -13.54 32.24
C GLU A 58 -18.11 -12.58 31.05
N GLU A 59 -19.21 -12.28 30.35
CA GLU A 59 -19.26 -11.36 29.20
C GLU A 59 -19.72 -9.95 29.60
N MET A 60 -20.20 -9.78 30.84
CA MET A 60 -20.78 -8.52 31.33
C MET A 60 -19.79 -7.36 31.25
N PHE A 61 -18.53 -7.59 31.60
CA PHE A 61 -17.50 -6.55 31.52
C PHE A 61 -17.31 -6.06 30.09
N SER A 62 -17.12 -6.98 29.14
CA SER A 62 -16.98 -6.68 27.72
C SER A 62 -18.20 -5.94 27.17
N TYR A 63 -19.40 -6.34 27.59
CA TYR A 63 -20.64 -5.67 27.19
C TYR A 63 -20.72 -4.23 27.72
N LEU A 64 -20.33 -4.00 28.97
CA LEU A 64 -20.35 -2.66 29.59
C LEU A 64 -19.35 -1.68 28.97
N ILE A 65 -18.19 -2.17 28.51
CA ILE A 65 -17.18 -1.34 27.84
C ILE A 65 -17.45 -1.18 26.33
N THR A 66 -18.43 -1.90 25.78
CA THR A 66 -18.73 -1.84 24.35
C THR A 66 -19.46 -0.53 24.03
N PRO A 67 -18.99 0.25 23.02
CA PRO A 67 -19.68 1.47 22.62
C PRO A 67 -21.06 1.15 22.04
N SER A 68 -22.00 2.09 22.22
CA SER A 68 -23.38 1.92 21.70
C SER A 68 -23.42 1.93 20.17
N TYR A 69 -22.50 2.65 19.52
CA TYR A 69 -22.37 2.69 18.07
C TYR A 69 -20.91 2.71 17.65
N LEU A 70 -20.57 1.90 16.64
CA LEU A 70 -19.24 1.83 16.06
C LEU A 70 -19.35 1.72 14.53
N GLU A 71 -18.77 2.67 13.82
CA GLU A 71 -18.64 2.64 12.36
C GLU A 71 -17.16 2.84 11.99
N ILE A 72 -16.59 1.88 11.26
CA ILE A 72 -15.21 1.93 10.80
C ILE A 72 -15.19 2.13 9.29
N LYS A 73 -14.56 3.20 8.83
CA LYS A 73 -14.28 3.49 7.42
C LYS A 73 -12.76 3.61 7.22
N PRO A 74 -12.27 3.51 5.97
CA PRO A 74 -10.85 3.69 5.69
C PRO A 74 -10.26 5.03 6.17
N ASN A 75 -11.07 6.11 6.20
CA ASN A 75 -10.59 7.46 6.50
C ASN A 75 -10.96 7.98 7.90
N TYR A 76 -11.87 7.30 8.60
CA TYR A 76 -12.33 7.70 9.93
C TYR A 76 -12.99 6.53 10.65
N ALA A 77 -12.97 6.57 11.98
CA ALA A 77 -13.80 5.75 12.83
C ALA A 77 -14.80 6.67 13.56
N ARG A 78 -16.08 6.30 13.58
CA ARG A 78 -17.10 6.98 14.38
C ARG A 78 -17.45 6.09 15.56
N ILE A 79 -17.26 6.62 16.77
CA ILE A 79 -17.60 5.95 18.03
C ILE A 79 -18.68 6.82 18.67
N ASN A 80 -19.90 6.27 18.79
CA ASN A 80 -21.08 7.04 19.20
C ASN A 80 -21.27 8.28 18.31
N GLU A 81 -21.17 9.48 18.89
CA GLU A 81 -21.28 10.77 18.18
C GLU A 81 -19.93 11.42 17.86
N THR A 82 -18.81 10.79 18.22
CA THR A 82 -17.47 11.35 18.03
C THR A 82 -16.81 10.73 16.80
N TYR A 83 -16.17 11.58 16.00
CA TYR A 83 -15.38 11.18 14.84
C TYR A 83 -13.89 11.17 15.20
N HIS A 84 -13.22 10.07 14.88
CA HIS A 84 -11.81 9.87 15.08
C HIS A 84 -11.13 9.65 13.73
N ARG A 85 -9.96 10.28 13.55
CA ARG A 85 -9.11 10.06 12.38
C ARG A 85 -7.68 9.91 12.84
N VAL A 86 -7.01 8.89 12.34
CA VAL A 86 -5.57 8.71 12.52
C VAL A 86 -4.86 9.31 11.32
N ILE A 87 -3.93 10.21 11.56
CA ILE A 87 -3.05 10.79 10.54
C ILE A 87 -1.64 10.30 10.82
N GLN A 88 -1.01 9.71 9.81
CA GLN A 88 0.38 9.31 9.87
C GLN A 88 1.17 10.17 8.89
N ALA A 89 2.22 10.81 9.38
CA ALA A 89 3.22 11.47 8.58
C ALA A 89 4.54 10.69 8.68
N SER A 90 5.24 10.56 7.56
CA SER A 90 6.58 9.99 7.51
C SER A 90 7.57 11.02 6.98
N GLY A 91 8.78 10.96 7.51
CA GLY A 91 9.83 11.93 7.20
C GLY A 91 9.83 13.14 8.14
N TYR A 92 11.03 13.58 8.48
CA TYR A 92 11.25 14.82 9.24
C TYR A 92 11.70 15.93 8.28
N PRO A 93 11.42 17.20 8.61
CA PRO A 93 11.98 18.33 7.87
C PRO A 93 13.51 18.27 7.86
N ARG A 94 14.14 18.74 6.77
CA ARG A 94 15.62 18.75 6.62
C ARG A 94 16.33 19.57 7.72
N LYS A 95 15.65 20.58 8.25
CA LYS A 95 16.08 21.40 9.39
C LYS A 95 14.86 21.66 10.27
N VAL A 96 15.04 21.51 11.57
CA VAL A 96 14.04 21.86 12.58
C VAL A 96 14.68 22.81 13.57
N GLU A 97 13.96 23.86 13.94
CA GLU A 97 14.36 24.76 15.02
C GLU A 97 13.87 24.20 16.36
N ASP A 98 14.46 24.68 17.45
CA ASP A 98 14.01 24.31 18.79
C ASP A 98 12.54 24.72 18.98
N GLY A 99 11.74 23.76 19.44
CA GLY A 99 10.30 23.99 19.62
C GLY A 99 9.47 23.96 18.33
N TRP A 100 9.97 23.39 17.22
CA TRP A 100 9.23 23.29 15.96
C TRP A 100 7.83 22.65 16.09
N LEU A 101 7.61 21.76 17.06
CA LEU A 101 6.30 21.12 17.30
C LEU A 101 5.42 21.91 18.29
N GLN A 102 5.92 22.97 18.93
CA GLN A 102 5.17 23.69 19.96
C GLN A 102 3.89 24.31 19.43
N ALA A 103 3.89 24.84 18.21
CA ALA A 103 2.67 25.39 17.61
C ALA A 103 1.55 24.36 17.48
N PHE A 104 1.88 23.08 17.34
CA PHE A 104 0.93 21.98 17.31
C PHE A 104 0.51 21.55 18.73
N LEU A 105 1.47 21.43 19.64
CA LEU A 105 1.23 21.03 21.04
C LEU A 105 0.43 22.07 21.84
N ASN A 106 0.58 23.34 21.52
CA ASN A 106 -0.06 24.43 22.25
C ASN A 106 -1.54 24.62 21.87
N LYS A 107 -2.04 23.91 20.85
CA LYS A 107 -3.47 23.94 20.52
C LYS A 107 -4.24 23.13 21.55
N ASN A 108 -5.21 23.74 22.21
CA ASN A 108 -6.08 23.10 23.19
C ASN A 108 -7.18 22.25 22.53
N GLU A 109 -6.80 21.48 21.52
CA GLU A 109 -7.68 20.59 20.76
C GLU A 109 -7.44 19.13 21.19
N ASN A 110 -8.44 18.27 21.01
CA ASN A 110 -8.36 16.87 21.43
C ASN A 110 -7.53 16.05 20.43
N TYR A 111 -6.20 16.10 20.54
CA TYR A 111 -5.27 15.29 19.75
C TYR A 111 -4.40 14.41 20.65
N ASP A 112 -4.34 13.13 20.32
CA ASP A 112 -3.36 12.21 20.87
C ASP A 112 -2.18 12.09 19.90
N ILE A 113 -0.95 12.26 20.41
CA ILE A 113 0.27 12.20 19.61
C ILE A 113 1.10 11.02 20.08
N SER A 114 1.52 10.18 19.13
CA SER A 114 2.48 9.11 19.37
C SER A 114 3.63 9.25 18.38
N ILE A 115 4.86 9.20 18.90
CA ILE A 115 6.08 9.25 18.10
C ILE A 115 6.76 7.89 18.19
N HIS A 116 6.99 7.27 17.04
CA HIS A 116 7.66 5.98 16.94
C HIS A 116 9.03 6.20 16.31
N ILE A 117 10.09 6.14 17.12
CA ILE A 117 11.47 6.27 16.66
C ILE A 117 12.08 4.87 16.64
N GLN A 118 12.48 4.42 15.45
CA GLN A 118 13.24 3.18 15.29
C GLN A 118 14.73 3.55 15.16
N PRO A 119 15.55 3.33 16.21
CA PRO A 119 16.97 3.64 16.13
C PRO A 119 17.68 2.65 15.20
N SER A 120 18.70 3.14 14.48
CA SER A 120 19.66 2.32 13.74
C SER A 120 20.99 2.23 14.50
N LEU A 121 21.73 1.14 14.25
CA LEU A 121 23.07 1.00 14.79
C LEU A 121 24.01 2.01 14.11
N ILE A 122 24.88 2.65 14.90
CA ILE A 122 25.80 3.69 14.40
C ILE A 122 26.77 3.13 13.36
N GLU A 123 27.31 1.94 13.60
CA GLU A 123 28.28 1.28 12.72
C GLU A 123 27.69 0.99 11.34
N GLU A 124 26.47 0.44 11.31
CA GLU A 124 25.72 0.18 10.08
C GLU A 124 25.41 1.48 9.34
N THR A 125 25.02 2.53 10.08
CA THR A 125 24.68 3.83 9.51
C THR A 125 25.90 4.51 8.90
N LEU A 126 27.05 4.47 9.56
CA LEU A 126 28.31 5.04 9.05
C LEU A 126 28.79 4.29 7.80
N ALA A 127 28.75 2.97 7.81
CA ALA A 127 29.08 2.16 6.63
C ALA A 127 28.15 2.48 5.46
N PHE A 128 26.85 2.60 5.73
CA PHE A 128 25.86 3.01 4.72
C PHE A 128 26.16 4.41 4.16
N LEU A 129 26.39 5.40 5.02
CA LEU A 129 26.69 6.78 4.59
C LEU A 129 27.98 6.85 3.78
N HIS A 130 29.04 6.15 4.18
CA HIS A 130 30.29 6.08 3.42
C HIS A 130 30.07 5.54 2.00
N ASN A 131 29.34 4.43 1.88
CA ASN A 131 28.98 3.85 0.59
C ASN A 131 28.10 4.81 -0.24
N GLN A 132 27.18 5.53 0.39
CA GLN A 132 26.39 6.56 -0.28
C GLN A 132 27.25 7.71 -0.80
N ILE A 133 28.26 8.17 -0.04
CA ILE A 133 29.19 9.21 -0.49
C ILE A 133 29.92 8.75 -1.74
N ILE A 134 30.51 7.54 -1.74
CA ILE A 134 31.23 6.99 -2.91
C ILE A 134 30.32 6.92 -4.13
N ARG A 135 29.10 6.40 -3.96
CA ARG A 135 28.13 6.29 -5.05
C ARG A 135 27.75 7.66 -5.60
N GLN A 136 27.44 8.61 -4.73
CA GLN A 136 27.06 9.97 -5.12
C GLN A 136 28.21 10.73 -5.79
N THR A 137 29.45 10.56 -5.32
CA THR A 137 30.63 11.14 -5.99
C THR A 137 30.84 10.56 -7.38
N THR A 138 30.63 9.25 -7.54
CA THR A 138 30.76 8.57 -8.84
C THR A 138 29.68 9.07 -9.81
N ASP A 139 28.43 9.14 -9.34
CA ASP A 139 27.30 9.67 -10.11
C ASP A 139 27.55 11.14 -10.53
N LEU A 140 28.10 11.96 -9.63
CA LEU A 140 28.44 13.35 -9.90
C LEU A 140 29.53 13.46 -10.98
N ILE A 141 30.63 12.71 -10.86
CA ILE A 141 31.72 12.67 -11.88
C ILE A 141 31.15 12.28 -13.24
N ALA A 142 30.32 11.23 -13.29
CA ALA A 142 29.68 10.78 -14.51
C ALA A 142 28.73 11.85 -15.10
N SER A 143 28.03 12.61 -14.26
CA SER A 143 27.15 13.71 -14.70
C SER A 143 27.95 14.88 -15.28
N THR A 144 29.04 15.27 -14.63
CA THR A 144 29.93 16.35 -15.09
C THR A 144 30.61 15.98 -16.41
N ALA A 145 31.02 14.72 -16.57
CA ALA A 145 31.57 14.21 -17.83
C ALA A 145 30.58 14.30 -19.01
N LYS A 146 29.27 14.25 -18.75
CA LYS A 146 28.21 14.43 -19.76
C LYS A 146 27.92 15.90 -20.10
N GLY A 147 28.61 16.85 -19.46
CA GLY A 147 28.58 18.27 -19.82
C GLY A 147 27.66 19.16 -18.98
N THR A 148 26.89 18.61 -18.03
CA THR A 148 26.14 19.44 -17.07
C THR A 148 26.09 18.76 -15.71
N PRO A 149 26.74 19.33 -14.67
CA PRO A 149 26.64 18.85 -13.30
C PRO A 149 25.20 18.90 -12.81
N ASN A 150 24.73 17.83 -12.17
CA ASN A 150 23.38 17.80 -11.61
C ASN A 150 23.38 18.50 -10.24
N PRO A 151 22.75 19.69 -10.09
CA PRO A 151 22.75 20.44 -8.82
C PRO A 151 22.07 19.66 -7.69
N SER A 152 21.12 18.78 -8.01
CA SER A 152 20.47 17.92 -7.01
C SER A 152 21.45 16.90 -6.41
N LEU A 153 22.37 16.36 -7.22
CA LEU A 153 23.41 15.43 -6.73
C LEU A 153 24.44 16.13 -5.86
N GLU A 154 24.81 17.37 -6.18
CA GLU A 154 25.71 18.18 -5.36
C GLU A 154 25.11 18.46 -3.98
N ILE A 155 23.84 18.86 -3.92
CA ILE A 155 23.12 19.11 -2.66
C ILE A 155 23.04 17.82 -1.84
N LYS A 156 22.70 16.69 -2.48
CA LYS A 156 22.62 15.39 -1.82
C LYS A 156 23.97 14.94 -1.24
N LEU A 157 25.04 15.13 -2.00
CA LEU A 157 26.40 14.82 -1.57
C LEU A 157 26.83 15.68 -0.38
N ALA A 158 26.56 16.98 -0.45
CA ALA A 158 26.84 17.91 0.65
C ALA A 158 26.09 17.53 1.93
N ASP A 159 24.81 17.16 1.82
CA ASP A 159 24.02 16.70 2.96
C ASP A 159 24.55 15.40 3.56
N THR A 160 24.89 14.43 2.71
CA THR A 160 25.40 13.14 3.17
C THR A 160 26.74 13.32 3.89
N LYS A 161 27.65 14.13 3.34
CA LYS A 161 28.94 14.46 3.98
C LYS A 161 28.75 15.16 5.32
N ARG A 162 27.86 16.16 5.39
CA ARG A 162 27.56 16.88 6.63
C ARG A 162 27.10 15.96 7.76
N ILE A 163 26.32 14.91 7.45
CA ILE A 163 25.85 13.94 8.44
C ILE A 163 26.97 12.95 8.81
N TYR A 164 27.81 12.57 7.85
CA TYR A 164 28.93 11.66 8.09
C TYR A 164 30.06 12.28 8.95
N ASP A 165 30.31 13.59 8.77
CA ASP A 165 31.37 14.33 9.47
C ASP A 165 30.93 14.87 10.86
N ALA A 166 29.63 14.84 11.16
CA ALA A 166 29.04 15.35 12.41
C ALA A 166 29.21 14.37 13.58
#